data_AF-A0A519MQJ6-F1
#
_entry.id   AF-A0A519MQJ6-F1
#
_cell.length_a   1.000
_cell.length_b   1.000
_cell.length_c   1.000
_cell.angle_alpha   90.00
_cell.angle_beta   90.00
_cell.angle_gamma   90.00
#
_symmetry.space_group_name_H-M   'P 1'
#
loop_
_entity.id
_entity.type
_entity.pdbx_description
1 polymer ?
#
loop_
_entity_poly.entity_id
_entity_poly.type
_entity_poly.pdbx_seq_one_letter_code
_entity_poly.pdbx_strand_id
1 'polypeptide(L)'
;MPNVKEGSVIEYKYVIKSPYFHEVNDWYFQYAIPANNVSFEMAVPIYFDYNRYLAGYVHVDQTAPSKRWGVASNFEEVFTVYSAKNIKALKQEAYVGNVRNYLSILKHELAAVKMKNQEPKYYSTDWEAVSKKIYTHDDFGKQLGYKDYFAKDLDPLLKGATTNEQKMQVVYNFVKERMNWNENSRLFCDKGVKKAYEARVGNSSEINIMLTAMLRHAGLNANPVLVSTRSNGVALYPTIAAYNYVIAALKTDSGFMLLDATSKNALPNVLPVRTLNWVGRLIQQDGSTVEIDLMPKTSSKEVMNISVAMDKDGKISGKTRDQYFDYNAHNFRENYAGTSKESYIEKLEKYYKGIEISEYTVHNEKDLSKPVMEEYSFTHNNVSDVIGDKIYFSPMLFTVTASNPFKDDTREYPIEFVFPQQDRYMVNITIPEGYKVESLPKPVTLMMEEGIGSFKYNIVSKDNQVQLSVIYDINYATVSKDYYDTLKDFFQKMIEKQNEKIILKKA
;
A
#
# COMPACT_ATOMS: atom_id res chain seq x y z
N MET A 1 -7.85 27.37 24.25
CA MET A 1 -8.30 27.60 25.64
C MET A 1 -7.36 28.60 26.28
N PRO A 2 -7.81 29.81 26.65
CA PRO A 2 -6.95 30.77 27.33
C PRO A 2 -6.58 30.27 28.73
N ASN A 3 -5.36 30.55 29.20
CA ASN A 3 -4.82 30.23 30.54
C ASN A 3 -4.49 28.74 30.87
N VAL A 4 -4.37 27.86 29.87
CA VAL A 4 -3.82 26.51 30.09
C VAL A 4 -2.35 26.60 30.46
N LYS A 5 -1.95 25.92 31.54
CA LYS A 5 -0.56 25.77 31.99
C LYS A 5 -0.17 24.30 32.06
N GLU A 6 1.13 24.01 32.12
CA GLU A 6 1.62 22.66 32.40
C GLU A 6 0.96 22.10 33.68
N GLY A 7 0.47 20.86 33.61
CA GLY A 7 -0.28 20.22 34.70
C GLY A 7 -1.77 20.57 34.80
N SER A 8 -2.31 21.42 33.93
CA SER A 8 -3.75 21.73 33.93
C SER A 8 -4.59 20.52 33.53
N VAL A 9 -5.71 20.30 34.24
CA VAL A 9 -6.74 19.33 33.87
C VAL A 9 -7.85 20.04 33.10
N ILE A 10 -8.24 19.49 31.96
CA ILE A 10 -9.30 20.04 31.10
C ILE A 10 -10.55 19.17 31.28
N GLU A 11 -11.63 19.78 31.75
CA GLU A 11 -12.92 19.13 31.93
C GLU A 11 -13.97 19.79 31.04
N TYR A 12 -14.76 18.99 30.32
CA TYR A 12 -15.86 19.49 29.51
C TYR A 12 -16.94 18.43 29.32
N LYS A 13 -18.18 18.88 29.13
CA LYS A 13 -19.34 18.04 28.83
C LYS A 13 -20.20 18.73 27.79
N TYR A 14 -20.71 17.97 26.83
CA TYR A 14 -21.60 18.48 25.79
C TYR A 14 -22.63 17.42 25.41
N VAL A 15 -23.66 17.83 24.68
CA VAL A 15 -24.71 16.95 24.16
C VAL A 15 -24.88 17.25 22.67
N ILE A 16 -24.81 16.21 21.83
CA ILE A 16 -25.16 16.29 20.41
C ILE A 16 -26.52 15.63 20.25
N LYS A 17 -27.44 16.30 19.55
CA LYS A 17 -28.74 15.75 19.15
C LYS A 17 -28.75 15.59 17.63
N SER A 18 -29.05 14.38 17.17
CA SER A 18 -29.18 14.05 15.75
C SER A 18 -30.58 13.48 15.48
N PRO A 19 -31.24 13.85 14.37
CA PRO A 19 -32.49 13.20 13.97
C PRO A 19 -32.26 11.82 13.31
N TYR A 20 -31.01 11.46 13.00
CA TYR A 20 -30.66 10.27 12.24
C TYR A 20 -30.42 9.05 13.14
N PHE A 21 -31.48 8.33 13.50
CA PHE A 21 -31.35 7.11 14.33
C PHE A 21 -30.60 5.97 13.64
N HIS A 22 -30.54 5.96 12.31
CA HIS A 22 -29.81 4.94 11.55
C HIS A 22 -28.29 5.17 11.54
N GLU A 23 -27.81 6.34 12.00
CA GLU A 23 -26.40 6.70 12.08
C GLU A 23 -25.98 6.83 13.55
N VAL A 24 -25.44 5.75 14.10
CA VAL A 24 -24.79 5.79 15.41
C VAL A 24 -23.31 6.07 15.20
N ASN A 25 -22.79 7.12 15.84
CA ASN A 25 -21.37 7.45 15.74
C ASN A 25 -20.51 6.31 16.26
N ASP A 26 -19.44 6.00 15.54
CA ASP A 26 -18.40 5.08 16.00
C ASP A 26 -17.80 5.57 17.33
N TRP A 27 -17.58 4.64 18.27
CA TRP A 27 -16.92 4.93 19.52
C TRP A 27 -15.51 4.36 19.55
N TYR A 28 -14.53 5.17 19.94
CA TYR A 28 -13.13 4.78 20.02
C TYR A 28 -12.73 4.58 21.48
N PHE A 29 -12.05 3.47 21.78
CA PHE A 29 -11.47 3.19 23.09
C PHE A 29 -10.00 3.59 23.20
N GLN A 30 -9.36 3.95 22.08
CA GLN A 30 -7.94 4.30 22.03
C GLN A 30 -7.73 5.63 21.32
N TYR A 31 -6.79 6.44 21.82
CA TYR A 31 -6.52 7.80 21.34
C TYR A 31 -5.02 8.07 21.19
N ALA A 32 -4.65 9.21 20.62
CA ALA A 32 -3.25 9.62 20.46
C ALA A 32 -2.51 9.88 21.80
N ILE A 33 -3.26 10.06 22.88
CA ILE A 33 -2.73 10.14 24.26
C ILE A 33 -3.24 8.93 25.05
N PRO A 34 -2.50 8.47 26.07
CA PRO A 34 -2.95 7.36 26.90
C PRO A 34 -4.24 7.74 27.65
N ALA A 35 -5.10 6.76 27.87
CA ALA A 35 -6.36 6.95 28.59
C ALA A 35 -6.44 6.00 29.79
N ASN A 36 -6.59 6.56 30.99
CA ASN A 36 -6.69 5.76 32.21
C ASN A 36 -8.01 4.97 32.27
N ASN A 37 -9.11 5.59 31.84
CA ASN A 37 -10.43 4.98 31.85
C ASN A 37 -11.29 5.54 30.70
N VAL A 38 -11.87 4.66 29.91
CA VAL A 38 -12.84 5.00 28.86
C VAL A 38 -14.09 4.18 29.11
N SER A 39 -15.26 4.84 29.12
CA SER A 39 -16.55 4.20 29.31
C SER A 39 -17.52 4.70 28.26
N PHE A 40 -18.27 3.78 27.67
CA PHE A 40 -19.33 4.06 26.71
C PHE A 40 -20.58 3.30 27.09
N GLU A 41 -21.69 4.02 27.23
CA GLU A 41 -23.01 3.40 27.43
C GLU A 41 -23.81 3.57 26.14
N MET A 42 -24.28 2.46 25.59
CA MET A 42 -25.27 2.47 24.53
C MET A 42 -26.61 2.04 25.10
N ALA A 43 -27.60 2.94 25.03
CA ALA A 43 -28.97 2.67 25.40
C ALA A 43 -29.86 2.78 24.16
N VAL A 44 -30.55 1.67 23.84
CA VAL A 44 -31.31 1.52 22.60
C VAL A 44 -32.77 1.19 22.93
N PRO A 45 -33.76 1.92 22.40
CA PRO A 45 -35.16 1.53 22.55
C PRO A 45 -35.40 0.12 21.99
N ILE A 46 -36.24 -0.68 22.64
CA ILE A 46 -36.47 -2.10 22.28
C ILE A 46 -36.97 -2.35 20.85
N TYR A 47 -37.38 -1.29 20.14
CA TYR A 47 -37.86 -1.35 18.76
C TYR A 47 -36.74 -1.32 17.72
N PHE A 48 -35.50 -1.04 18.11
CA PHE A 48 -34.35 -0.99 17.21
C PHE A 48 -33.37 -2.12 17.51
N ASP A 49 -32.95 -2.80 16.46
CA ASP A 49 -31.98 -3.89 16.51
C ASP A 49 -30.69 -3.42 15.86
N TYR A 50 -29.55 -3.45 16.58
CA TYR A 50 -28.26 -3.06 16.04
C TYR A 50 -27.28 -4.23 16.08
N ASN A 51 -26.66 -4.49 14.94
CA ASN A 51 -25.45 -5.30 14.90
C ASN A 51 -24.31 -4.54 15.58
N ARG A 52 -23.46 -5.28 16.28
CA ARG A 52 -22.34 -4.72 17.03
C ARG A 52 -21.03 -5.30 16.54
N TYR A 53 -20.10 -4.42 16.21
CA TYR A 53 -18.76 -4.79 15.79
C TYR A 53 -17.74 -4.13 16.70
N LEU A 54 -17.00 -4.95 17.45
CA LEU A 54 -15.86 -4.53 18.25
C LEU A 54 -14.59 -5.03 17.58
N ALA A 55 -13.67 -4.11 17.29
CA ALA A 55 -12.38 -4.42 16.67
C ALA A 55 -11.24 -3.71 17.40
N GLY A 56 -9.99 -4.08 17.08
CA GLY A 56 -8.76 -3.54 17.64
C GLY A 56 -8.16 -4.37 18.77
N TYR A 57 -7.09 -3.86 19.40
CA TYR A 57 -6.25 -4.61 20.34
C TYR A 57 -6.48 -4.27 21.82
N VAL A 58 -7.24 -3.23 22.14
CA VAL A 58 -7.60 -2.91 23.53
C VAL A 58 -8.64 -3.91 24.02
N HIS A 59 -8.38 -4.50 25.19
CA HIS A 59 -9.37 -5.31 25.87
C HIS A 59 -10.52 -4.41 26.37
N VAL A 60 -11.74 -4.70 25.94
CA VAL A 60 -12.95 -3.96 26.31
C VAL A 60 -13.88 -4.88 27.08
N ASP A 61 -14.10 -4.56 28.36
CA ASP A 61 -15.11 -5.19 29.20
C ASP A 61 -16.51 -4.75 28.77
N GLN A 62 -17.50 -5.63 28.93
CA GLN A 62 -18.90 -5.33 28.66
C GLN A 62 -19.82 -5.88 29.75
N THR A 63 -20.88 -5.14 30.08
CA THR A 63 -21.94 -5.63 30.96
C THR A 63 -22.91 -6.54 30.21
N ALA A 64 -23.68 -7.37 30.95
CA ALA A 64 -24.85 -8.01 30.38
C ALA A 64 -25.89 -6.95 29.96
N PRO A 65 -26.59 -7.13 28.81
CA PRO A 65 -27.66 -6.23 28.41
C PRO A 65 -28.73 -6.14 29.49
N SER A 66 -29.07 -4.93 29.90
CA SER A 66 -30.03 -4.69 30.98
C SER A 66 -31.14 -3.75 30.50
N LYS A 67 -32.37 -3.95 30.99
CA LYS A 67 -33.51 -3.11 30.64
C LYS A 67 -33.69 -1.98 31.65
N ARG A 68 -34.08 -0.81 31.16
CA ARG A 68 -34.59 0.29 31.98
C ARG A 68 -35.65 1.09 31.22
N TRP A 69 -36.39 1.91 31.93
CA TRP A 69 -37.26 2.91 31.29
C TRP A 69 -36.40 4.05 30.75
N GLY A 70 -36.63 4.45 29.50
CA GLY A 70 -35.87 5.53 28.86
C GLY A 70 -36.05 6.88 29.58
N VAL A 71 -35.20 7.85 29.27
CA VAL A 71 -35.14 9.15 29.98
C VAL A 71 -36.50 9.89 29.98
N ALA A 72 -37.31 9.71 28.94
CA ALA A 72 -38.67 10.28 28.85
C ALA A 72 -39.78 9.39 29.48
N SER A 73 -39.40 8.25 30.08
CA SER A 73 -40.26 7.26 30.77
C SER A 73 -41.43 6.71 29.94
N ASN A 74 -41.33 6.77 28.62
CA ASN A 74 -42.40 6.40 27.68
C ASN A 74 -42.07 5.15 26.82
N PHE A 75 -40.87 4.59 26.95
CA PHE A 75 -40.46 3.34 26.30
C PHE A 75 -39.43 2.59 27.15
N GLU A 76 -39.32 1.27 26.95
CA GLU A 76 -38.20 0.47 27.46
C GLU A 76 -36.99 0.62 26.54
N GLU A 77 -35.80 0.72 27.14
CA GLU A 77 -34.52 0.63 26.45
C GLU A 77 -33.67 -0.50 27.02
N VAL A 78 -32.90 -1.13 26.15
CA VAL A 78 -31.82 -2.05 26.51
C VAL A 78 -30.54 -1.25 26.50
N PHE A 79 -29.81 -1.24 27.61
CA PHE A 79 -28.50 -0.60 27.70
C PHE A 79 -27.38 -1.61 27.96
N THR A 80 -26.20 -1.29 27.43
CA THR A 80 -24.96 -2.02 27.64
C THR A 80 -23.84 -1.02 27.87
N VAL A 81 -23.01 -1.27 28.90
CA VAL A 81 -21.84 -0.46 29.20
C VAL A 81 -20.59 -1.20 28.75
N TYR A 82 -19.73 -0.48 28.05
CA TYR A 82 -18.42 -0.91 27.60
C TYR A 82 -17.36 -0.10 28.32
N SER A 83 -16.34 -0.75 28.84
CA SER A 83 -15.26 -0.05 29.55
C SER A 83 -13.89 -0.63 29.25
N ALA A 84 -12.89 0.24 29.20
CA ALA A 84 -11.49 -0.13 29.10
C ALA A 84 -10.65 0.75 30.02
N LYS A 85 -9.58 0.17 30.58
CA LYS A 85 -8.68 0.84 31.54
C LYS A 85 -7.23 0.69 31.08
N ASN A 86 -6.38 1.62 31.54
CA ASN A 86 -4.94 1.61 31.28
C ASN A 86 -4.59 1.48 29.78
N ILE A 87 -5.27 2.26 28.95
CA ILE A 87 -5.14 2.19 27.50
C ILE A 87 -3.90 2.97 27.06
N LYS A 88 -2.96 2.28 26.43
CA LYS A 88 -1.79 2.90 25.81
C LYS A 88 -2.21 3.83 24.66
N ALA A 89 -1.45 4.91 24.46
CA ALA A 89 -1.61 5.77 23.31
C ALA A 89 -1.48 4.99 21.99
N LEU A 90 -2.25 5.40 20.99
CA LEU A 90 -2.09 4.97 19.60
C LEU A 90 -0.76 5.53 19.07
N LYS A 91 0.19 4.65 18.81
CA LYS A 91 1.50 5.02 18.26
C LYS A 91 1.54 4.72 16.77
N GLN A 92 2.03 5.66 15.96
CA GLN A 92 2.41 5.37 14.58
C GLN A 92 3.75 4.64 14.61
N GLU A 93 3.77 3.38 14.18
CA GLU A 93 4.99 2.58 14.06
C GLU A 93 5.46 2.56 12.59
N ALA A 94 6.77 2.35 12.37
CA ALA A 94 7.32 2.26 11.02
C ALA A 94 6.68 1.09 10.25
N TYR A 95 6.45 1.22 8.93
CA TYR A 95 5.79 0.19 8.10
C TYR A 95 4.38 -0.19 8.57
N VAL A 96 3.66 0.71 9.25
CA VAL A 96 2.21 0.57 9.45
C VAL A 96 1.51 1.39 8.37
N GLY A 97 0.64 0.76 7.59
CA GLY A 97 -0.12 1.42 6.53
C GLY A 97 -1.07 2.47 7.09
N ASN A 98 -2.27 2.03 7.46
CA ASN A 98 -3.24 2.88 8.13
C ASN A 98 -3.40 2.41 9.57
N VAL A 99 -2.83 3.16 10.52
CA VAL A 99 -2.90 2.83 11.95
C VAL A 99 -4.34 2.76 12.47
N ARG A 100 -5.30 3.39 11.76
CA ARG A 100 -6.73 3.31 12.10
C ARG A 100 -7.32 1.92 11.90
N ASN A 101 -6.70 1.07 11.09
CA ASN A 101 -7.12 -0.34 10.93
C ASN A 101 -7.00 -1.12 12.24
N TYR A 102 -6.16 -0.63 13.15
CA TYR A 102 -5.83 -1.27 14.40
C TYR A 102 -6.44 -0.54 15.62
N LEU A 103 -7.19 0.54 15.38
CA LEU A 103 -7.89 1.27 16.41
C LEU A 103 -8.92 0.40 17.09
N SER A 104 -8.95 0.51 18.42
CA SER A 104 -9.99 -0.15 19.20
C SER A 104 -11.28 0.62 19.11
N ILE A 105 -12.24 0.06 18.39
CA ILE A 105 -13.44 0.76 17.92
C ILE A 105 -14.66 -0.13 18.10
N LEU A 106 -15.74 0.48 18.56
CA LEU A 106 -17.05 -0.12 18.68
C LEU A 106 -18.01 0.60 17.73
N LYS A 107 -18.60 -0.19 16.85
CA LYS A 107 -19.51 0.27 15.81
C LYS A 107 -20.84 -0.42 15.96
N HIS A 108 -21.90 0.32 15.65
CA HIS A 108 -23.27 -0.18 15.69
C HIS A 108 -23.96 0.13 14.36
N GLU A 109 -24.58 -0.89 13.79
CA GLU A 109 -25.29 -0.79 12.52
C GLU A 109 -26.73 -1.24 12.69
N LEU A 110 -27.69 -0.39 12.28
CA LEU A 110 -29.10 -0.71 12.40
C LEU A 110 -29.44 -1.91 11.50
N ALA A 111 -29.77 -3.03 12.12
CA ALA A 111 -30.15 -4.28 11.46
C ALA A 111 -31.67 -4.34 11.19
N ALA A 112 -32.48 -3.87 12.14
CA ALA A 112 -33.94 -3.89 11.99
C ALA A 112 -34.66 -2.83 12.82
N VAL A 113 -35.84 -2.45 12.34
CA VAL A 113 -36.83 -1.65 13.08
C VAL A 113 -38.10 -2.48 13.25
N LYS A 114 -38.48 -2.73 14.50
CA LYS A 114 -39.58 -3.61 14.93
C LYS A 114 -40.58 -2.81 15.76
N MET A 115 -41.29 -1.89 15.11
CA MET A 115 -42.33 -1.09 15.77
C MET A 115 -43.56 -1.94 16.09
N LYS A 116 -44.22 -1.66 17.23
CA LYS A 116 -45.46 -2.35 17.60
C LYS A 116 -46.54 -2.09 16.54
N ASN A 117 -47.24 -3.15 16.11
CA ASN A 117 -48.30 -3.13 15.09
C ASN A 117 -47.84 -2.69 13.68
N GLN A 118 -46.55 -2.82 13.35
CA GLN A 118 -46.04 -2.65 12.00
C GLN A 118 -45.22 -3.86 11.59
N GLU A 119 -45.18 -4.15 10.29
CA GLU A 119 -44.29 -5.19 9.75
C GLU A 119 -42.83 -4.82 10.04
N PRO A 120 -42.01 -5.76 10.56
CA PRO A 120 -40.59 -5.53 10.79
C PRO A 120 -39.88 -5.08 9.51
N LYS A 121 -39.13 -3.98 9.61
CA LYS A 121 -38.28 -3.51 8.52
C LYS A 121 -36.84 -3.96 8.79
N TYR A 122 -36.34 -4.86 7.95
CA TYR A 122 -34.94 -5.29 7.97
C TYR A 122 -34.10 -4.41 7.06
N TYR A 123 -32.88 -4.09 7.50
CA TYR A 123 -31.87 -3.37 6.74
C TYR A 123 -30.79 -4.39 6.30
N SER A 124 -30.07 -4.13 5.20
CA SER A 124 -29.07 -5.07 4.66
C SER A 124 -27.99 -5.38 5.70
N THR A 125 -27.92 -6.64 6.15
CA THR A 125 -27.00 -7.08 7.22
C THR A 125 -25.82 -7.93 6.73
N ASP A 126 -25.74 -8.25 5.44
CA ASP A 126 -24.67 -9.08 4.86
C ASP A 126 -24.03 -8.47 3.60
N TRP A 127 -22.87 -8.99 3.21
CA TRP A 127 -22.10 -8.50 2.07
C TRP A 127 -22.83 -8.70 0.74
N GLU A 128 -23.68 -9.71 0.61
CA GLU A 128 -24.44 -9.97 -0.61
C GLU A 128 -25.51 -8.89 -0.82
N ALA A 129 -26.26 -8.54 0.23
CA ALA A 129 -27.25 -7.49 0.19
C ALA A 129 -26.63 -6.11 -0.08
N VAL A 130 -25.48 -5.80 0.55
CA VAL A 130 -24.72 -4.57 0.28
C VAL A 130 -24.24 -4.51 -1.17
N SER A 131 -23.60 -5.58 -1.66
CA SER A 131 -23.13 -5.70 -3.04
C SER A 131 -24.27 -5.55 -4.04
N LYS A 132 -25.41 -6.22 -3.81
CA LYS A 132 -26.60 -6.13 -4.65
C LYS A 132 -27.14 -4.71 -4.70
N LYS A 133 -27.25 -4.03 -3.55
CA LYS A 133 -27.71 -2.64 -3.47
C LYS A 133 -26.80 -1.71 -4.28
N ILE A 134 -25.49 -1.85 -4.14
CA ILE A 134 -24.50 -1.09 -4.93
C ILE A 134 -24.67 -1.39 -6.42
N TYR A 135 -24.75 -2.68 -6.80
CA TYR A 135 -24.89 -3.09 -8.20
C TYR A 135 -26.16 -2.56 -8.85
N THR A 136 -27.29 -2.54 -8.13
CA THR A 136 -28.55 -2.02 -8.67
C THR A 136 -28.62 -0.49 -8.73
N HIS A 137 -27.62 0.23 -8.22
CA HIS A 137 -27.62 1.69 -8.19
C HIS A 137 -27.43 2.29 -9.61
N ASP A 138 -28.17 3.36 -9.91
CA ASP A 138 -28.13 4.03 -11.21
C ASP A 138 -26.74 4.61 -11.55
N ASP A 139 -26.03 5.10 -10.54
CA ASP A 139 -24.65 5.59 -10.66
C ASP A 139 -23.57 4.49 -10.57
N PHE A 140 -23.96 3.22 -10.60
CA PHE A 140 -23.05 2.08 -10.62
C PHE A 140 -23.42 1.06 -11.71
N GLY A 141 -24.35 0.13 -11.46
CA GLY A 141 -24.55 -1.00 -12.38
C GLY A 141 -25.32 -0.63 -13.63
N LYS A 142 -26.21 0.38 -13.59
CA LYS A 142 -26.81 0.91 -14.81
C LYS A 142 -25.76 1.54 -15.73
N GLN A 143 -24.70 2.13 -15.16
CA GLN A 143 -23.58 2.67 -15.94
C GLN A 143 -22.80 1.56 -16.68
N LEU A 144 -22.69 0.35 -16.12
CA LEU A 144 -22.06 -0.82 -16.78
C LEU A 144 -22.80 -1.26 -18.06
N GLY A 145 -24.08 -0.90 -18.18
CA GLY A 145 -24.93 -1.28 -19.31
C GLY A 145 -24.79 -0.37 -20.54
N TYR A 146 -24.19 0.82 -20.40
CA TYR A 146 -24.04 1.76 -21.51
C TYR A 146 -22.85 1.38 -22.40
N LYS A 147 -23.08 1.31 -23.72
CA LYS A 147 -22.06 0.87 -24.71
C LYS A 147 -21.95 1.80 -25.92
N ASP A 148 -22.99 2.57 -26.17
CA ASP A 148 -23.16 3.44 -27.33
C ASP A 148 -22.10 4.54 -27.44
N TYR A 149 -21.58 5.00 -26.30
CA TYR A 149 -20.64 6.13 -26.24
C TYR A 149 -19.19 5.76 -26.62
N PHE A 150 -18.80 4.48 -26.56
CA PHE A 150 -17.44 4.05 -26.89
C PHE A 150 -17.34 3.06 -28.06
N ALA A 151 -18.44 2.37 -28.42
CA ALA A 151 -18.38 1.27 -29.39
C ALA A 151 -17.73 1.69 -30.73
N LYS A 152 -18.08 2.87 -31.25
CA LYS A 152 -17.50 3.40 -32.50
C LYS A 152 -15.98 3.61 -32.45
N ASP A 153 -15.44 3.95 -31.28
CA ASP A 153 -14.02 4.18 -31.08
C ASP A 153 -13.28 2.86 -30.80
N LEU A 154 -13.91 1.93 -30.08
CA LEU A 154 -13.29 0.67 -29.63
C LEU A 154 -13.36 -0.46 -30.65
N ASP A 155 -14.49 -0.62 -31.36
CA ASP A 155 -14.70 -1.74 -32.30
C ASP A 155 -13.62 -1.85 -33.38
N PRO A 156 -13.12 -0.76 -34.00
CA PRO A 156 -12.03 -0.84 -34.96
C PRO A 156 -10.74 -1.40 -34.34
N LEU A 157 -10.44 -1.08 -33.08
CA LEU A 157 -9.23 -1.53 -32.38
C LEU A 157 -9.29 -3.02 -32.05
N LEU A 158 -10.49 -3.57 -31.84
CA LEU A 158 -10.70 -4.97 -31.51
C LEU A 158 -10.56 -5.91 -32.73
N LYS A 159 -10.68 -5.42 -33.97
CA LYS A 159 -10.62 -6.26 -35.18
C LYS A 159 -9.32 -7.05 -35.34
N GLY A 160 -8.21 -6.55 -34.79
CA GLY A 160 -6.91 -7.22 -34.82
C GLY A 160 -6.65 -8.17 -33.63
N ALA A 161 -7.51 -8.18 -32.62
CA ALA A 161 -7.32 -8.95 -31.40
C ALA A 161 -8.09 -10.27 -31.44
N THR A 162 -7.35 -11.39 -31.56
CA THR A 162 -7.94 -12.73 -31.71
C THR A 162 -8.01 -13.50 -30.39
N THR A 163 -7.13 -13.20 -29.43
CA THR A 163 -7.11 -13.85 -28.11
C THR A 163 -7.75 -12.97 -27.03
N ASN A 164 -8.20 -13.60 -25.93
CA ASN A 164 -8.73 -12.87 -24.78
C ASN A 164 -7.71 -11.90 -24.17
N GLU A 165 -6.45 -12.28 -24.15
CA GLU A 165 -5.35 -11.44 -23.67
C GLU A 165 -5.11 -10.23 -24.56
N GLN A 166 -5.09 -10.41 -25.89
CA GLN A 166 -4.99 -9.28 -26.83
C GLN A 166 -6.17 -8.32 -26.69
N LYS A 167 -7.39 -8.85 -26.57
CA LYS A 167 -8.60 -8.03 -26.36
C LYS A 167 -8.52 -7.24 -25.06
N MET A 168 -8.08 -7.89 -23.97
CA MET A 168 -7.87 -7.23 -22.68
C MET A 168 -6.84 -6.11 -22.81
N GLN A 169 -5.70 -6.37 -23.44
CA GLN A 169 -4.62 -5.38 -23.59
C GLN A 169 -5.07 -4.17 -24.42
N VAL A 170 -5.78 -4.40 -25.53
CA VAL A 170 -6.35 -3.34 -26.37
C VAL A 170 -7.31 -2.47 -25.56
N VAL A 171 -8.28 -3.08 -24.88
CA VAL A 171 -9.27 -2.35 -24.07
C VAL A 171 -8.59 -1.59 -22.93
N TYR A 172 -7.70 -2.24 -22.20
CA TYR A 172 -7.07 -1.65 -21.03
C TYR A 172 -6.20 -0.45 -21.39
N ASN A 173 -5.37 -0.57 -22.44
CA ASN A 173 -4.57 0.55 -22.94
C ASN A 173 -5.45 1.65 -23.51
N PHE A 174 -6.50 1.32 -24.26
CA PHE A 174 -7.43 2.31 -24.79
C PHE A 174 -8.04 3.18 -23.69
N VAL A 175 -8.55 2.57 -22.60
CA VAL A 175 -9.12 3.32 -21.47
C VAL A 175 -8.04 4.18 -20.80
N LYS A 176 -6.87 3.60 -20.50
CA LYS A 176 -5.77 4.32 -19.88
C LYS A 176 -5.34 5.52 -20.72
N GLU A 177 -5.22 5.40 -22.04
CA GLU A 177 -4.85 6.50 -22.92
C GLU A 177 -5.95 7.55 -23.04
N ARG A 178 -7.20 7.10 -23.19
CA ARG A 178 -8.36 7.96 -23.44
C ARG A 178 -8.76 8.81 -22.23
N MET A 179 -8.62 8.28 -21.02
CA MET A 179 -9.18 8.85 -19.79
C MET A 179 -8.10 9.38 -18.85
N ASN A 180 -8.34 10.53 -18.24
CA ASN A 180 -7.51 11.07 -17.15
C ASN A 180 -8.25 10.99 -15.83
N TRP A 181 -7.58 10.48 -14.80
CA TRP A 181 -8.14 10.44 -13.45
C TRP A 181 -8.09 11.83 -12.83
N ASN A 182 -9.20 12.26 -12.22
CA ASN A 182 -9.32 13.55 -11.54
C ASN A 182 -8.94 13.48 -10.05
N GLU A 183 -8.20 12.44 -9.65
CA GLU A 183 -7.73 12.16 -8.29
C GLU A 183 -8.83 11.91 -7.25
N ASN A 184 -10.11 11.92 -7.65
CA ASN A 184 -11.21 11.59 -6.76
C ASN A 184 -11.42 10.07 -6.71
N SER A 185 -11.29 9.52 -5.50
CA SER A 185 -11.69 8.16 -5.16
C SER A 185 -13.17 8.15 -4.81
N ARG A 186 -13.97 7.39 -5.56
CA ARG A 186 -15.42 7.23 -5.35
C ARG A 186 -15.81 5.76 -5.50
N LEU A 187 -16.94 5.41 -4.87
CA LEU A 187 -17.66 4.16 -5.09
C LEU A 187 -18.66 4.29 -6.25
N PHE A 188 -19.37 5.42 -6.34
CA PHE A 188 -20.34 5.72 -7.38
C PHE A 188 -19.81 6.74 -8.40
N CYS A 189 -20.34 6.69 -9.62
CA CYS A 189 -20.16 7.76 -10.60
C CYS A 189 -20.77 9.07 -10.08
N ASP A 190 -20.20 10.22 -10.47
CA ASP A 190 -20.73 11.54 -10.08
C ASP A 190 -21.52 12.15 -11.24
N LYS A 191 -20.91 12.21 -12.42
CA LYS A 191 -21.54 12.69 -13.65
C LYS A 191 -21.94 11.58 -14.62
N GLY A 192 -21.49 10.34 -14.35
CA GLY A 192 -21.77 9.15 -15.17
C GLY A 192 -20.74 8.90 -16.28
N VAL A 193 -20.66 7.65 -16.75
CA VAL A 193 -19.58 7.19 -17.64
C VAL A 193 -19.57 7.88 -19.01
N LYS A 194 -20.76 8.24 -19.55
CA LYS A 194 -20.88 8.93 -20.83
C LYS A 194 -20.25 10.33 -20.80
N LYS A 195 -20.65 11.15 -19.82
CA LYS A 195 -20.11 12.50 -19.63
C LYS A 195 -18.62 12.47 -19.26
N ALA A 196 -18.18 11.49 -18.48
CA ALA A 196 -16.77 11.29 -18.19
C ALA A 196 -15.97 11.01 -19.48
N TYR A 197 -16.46 10.11 -20.32
CA TYR A 197 -15.82 9.74 -21.59
C TYR A 197 -15.69 10.92 -22.56
N GLU A 198 -16.76 11.70 -22.72
CA GLU A 198 -16.78 12.91 -23.55
C GLU A 198 -15.75 13.94 -23.04
N ALA A 199 -15.70 14.15 -21.72
CA ALA A 199 -14.75 15.05 -21.09
C ALA A 199 -13.31 14.50 -21.02
N ARG A 200 -13.10 13.21 -21.29
CA ARG A 200 -11.83 12.48 -21.10
C ARG A 200 -11.24 12.60 -19.68
N VAL A 201 -12.11 12.85 -18.70
CA VAL A 201 -11.73 13.04 -17.29
C VAL A 201 -12.82 12.42 -16.41
N GLY A 202 -12.42 11.61 -15.43
CA GLY A 202 -13.37 10.96 -14.52
C GLY A 202 -12.78 10.60 -13.16
N ASN A 203 -13.66 10.25 -12.21
CA ASN A 203 -13.27 9.67 -10.93
C ASN A 203 -12.91 8.17 -11.08
N SER A 204 -12.48 7.53 -9.99
CA SER A 204 -12.08 6.11 -10.01
C SER A 204 -13.18 5.17 -10.51
N SER A 205 -14.43 5.39 -10.08
CA SER A 205 -15.58 4.59 -10.51
C SER A 205 -15.87 4.79 -11.98
N GLU A 206 -15.94 6.03 -12.46
CA GLU A 206 -16.25 6.34 -13.86
C GLU A 206 -15.25 5.68 -14.82
N ILE A 207 -13.97 5.67 -14.45
CA ILE A 207 -12.90 5.05 -15.26
C ILE A 207 -12.98 3.52 -15.20
N ASN A 208 -13.07 2.91 -14.01
CA ASN A 208 -13.00 1.46 -13.89
C ASN A 208 -14.33 0.73 -14.19
N ILE A 209 -15.48 1.39 -14.01
CA ILE A 209 -16.77 0.91 -14.51
C ILE A 209 -16.77 0.93 -16.04
N MET A 210 -16.26 1.99 -16.66
CA MET A 210 -16.08 2.06 -18.11
C MET A 210 -15.14 0.97 -18.61
N LEU A 211 -13.99 0.75 -17.95
CA LEU A 211 -13.09 -0.36 -18.25
C LEU A 211 -13.83 -1.70 -18.21
N THR A 212 -14.59 -1.96 -17.15
CA THR A 212 -15.37 -3.18 -16.99
C THR A 212 -16.40 -3.34 -18.12
N ALA A 213 -17.12 -2.28 -18.48
CA ALA A 213 -18.11 -2.29 -19.56
C ALA A 213 -17.47 -2.57 -20.94
N MET A 214 -16.32 -1.95 -21.23
CA MET A 214 -15.58 -2.17 -22.47
C MET A 214 -14.98 -3.58 -22.56
N LEU A 215 -14.48 -4.14 -21.45
CA LEU A 215 -14.01 -5.52 -21.41
C LEU A 215 -15.17 -6.50 -21.68
N ARG A 216 -16.34 -6.26 -21.08
CA ARG A 216 -17.57 -7.03 -21.36
C ARG A 216 -17.99 -6.90 -22.83
N HIS A 217 -17.88 -5.71 -23.41
CA HIS A 217 -18.18 -5.47 -24.82
C HIS A 217 -17.23 -6.24 -25.75
N ALA A 218 -15.96 -6.40 -25.38
CA ALA A 218 -15.00 -7.25 -26.09
C ALA A 218 -15.25 -8.77 -25.93
N GLY A 219 -16.30 -9.18 -25.20
CA GLY A 219 -16.66 -10.57 -24.96
C GLY A 219 -15.91 -11.22 -23.79
N LEU A 220 -15.29 -10.41 -22.92
CA LEU A 220 -14.54 -10.91 -21.77
C LEU A 220 -15.41 -10.96 -20.50
N ASN A 221 -15.18 -11.96 -19.65
CA ASN A 221 -15.87 -12.06 -18.36
C ASN A 221 -15.23 -11.13 -17.31
N ALA A 222 -15.56 -9.84 -17.43
CA ALA A 222 -15.10 -8.80 -16.51
C ALA A 222 -16.17 -8.41 -15.49
N ASN A 223 -15.74 -8.13 -14.27
CA ASN A 223 -16.60 -7.76 -13.14
C ASN A 223 -15.97 -6.62 -12.34
N PRO A 224 -16.78 -5.69 -11.78
CA PRO A 224 -16.26 -4.67 -10.89
C PRO A 224 -15.85 -5.30 -9.55
N VAL A 225 -14.81 -4.75 -8.94
CA VAL A 225 -14.38 -5.07 -7.57
C VAL A 225 -14.44 -3.80 -6.74
N LEU A 226 -15.22 -3.86 -5.66
CA LEU A 226 -15.28 -2.81 -4.66
C LEU A 226 -14.01 -2.84 -3.81
N VAL A 227 -13.39 -1.68 -3.62
CA VAL A 227 -12.14 -1.55 -2.88
C VAL A 227 -12.30 -0.47 -1.81
N SER A 228 -11.79 -0.78 -0.63
CA SER A 228 -11.52 0.22 0.40
C SER A 228 -10.07 0.62 0.27
N THR A 229 -9.78 1.86 -0.11
CA THR A 229 -8.38 2.31 -0.25
C THR A 229 -7.65 2.22 1.08
N ARG A 230 -6.31 2.14 1.06
CA ARG A 230 -5.48 2.12 2.27
C ARG A 230 -5.84 3.26 3.23
N SER A 231 -6.10 4.46 2.70
CA SER A 231 -6.51 5.63 3.48
C SER A 231 -7.92 5.54 4.08
N ASN A 232 -8.84 4.77 3.48
CA ASN A 232 -10.19 4.54 4.00
C ASN A 232 -10.20 3.52 5.15
N GLY A 233 -9.19 2.66 5.19
CA GLY A 233 -9.06 1.59 6.15
C GLY A 233 -9.72 0.30 5.66
N VAL A 234 -9.82 -0.73 6.50
CA VAL A 234 -10.39 -2.02 6.09
C VAL A 234 -11.90 -2.12 6.25
N ALA A 235 -12.52 -2.84 5.32
CA ALA A 235 -13.94 -3.16 5.31
C ALA A 235 -14.26 -4.27 6.33
N LEU A 236 -14.48 -3.89 7.60
CA LEU A 236 -14.67 -4.84 8.71
C LEU A 236 -16.06 -5.49 8.76
N TYR A 237 -17.08 -4.86 8.18
CA TYR A 237 -18.47 -5.33 8.25
C TYR A 237 -19.28 -4.84 7.04
N PRO A 238 -20.39 -5.53 6.71
CA PRO A 238 -21.19 -5.23 5.54
C PRO A 238 -21.83 -3.83 5.54
N THR A 239 -21.19 -2.86 4.91
CA THR A 239 -21.80 -1.55 4.68
C THR A 239 -21.31 -0.92 3.39
N ILE A 240 -22.15 -0.11 2.74
CA ILE A 240 -21.78 0.63 1.52
C ILE A 240 -20.61 1.58 1.80
N ALA A 241 -20.61 2.22 2.97
CA ALA A 241 -19.56 3.16 3.38
C ALA A 241 -18.18 2.51 3.56
N ALA A 242 -18.12 1.17 3.60
CA ALA A 242 -16.87 0.43 3.72
C ALA A 242 -16.01 0.53 2.46
N TYR A 243 -16.59 0.91 1.31
CA TYR A 243 -15.89 1.01 0.03
C TYR A 243 -15.93 2.45 -0.49
N ASN A 244 -14.81 2.88 -1.07
CA ASN A 244 -14.66 4.22 -1.62
C ASN A 244 -13.96 4.21 -2.98
N TYR A 245 -13.82 3.03 -3.60
CA TYR A 245 -13.08 2.82 -4.84
C TYR A 245 -13.63 1.62 -5.62
N VAL A 246 -13.35 1.59 -6.92
CA VAL A 246 -13.70 0.48 -7.82
C VAL A 246 -12.52 0.17 -8.73
N ILE A 247 -12.19 -1.10 -8.88
CA ILE A 247 -11.28 -1.63 -9.91
C ILE A 247 -12.03 -2.65 -10.78
N ALA A 248 -11.40 -3.14 -11.84
CA ALA A 248 -11.95 -4.21 -12.67
C ALA A 248 -11.22 -5.53 -12.41
N ALA A 249 -11.94 -6.64 -12.49
CA ALA A 249 -11.39 -7.99 -12.48
C ALA A 249 -11.83 -8.75 -13.73
N LEU A 250 -10.88 -9.38 -14.41
CA LEU A 250 -11.13 -10.28 -15.52
C LEU A 250 -10.99 -11.72 -15.02
N LYS A 251 -12.02 -12.55 -15.23
CA LYS A 251 -11.93 -14.00 -14.97
C LYS A 251 -10.98 -14.63 -15.99
N THR A 252 -10.00 -15.38 -15.50
CA THR A 252 -9.05 -16.18 -16.29
C THR A 252 -9.10 -17.65 -15.82
N ASP A 253 -8.42 -18.54 -16.54
CA ASP A 253 -8.29 -19.94 -16.15
C ASP A 253 -7.56 -20.11 -14.81
N SER A 254 -6.66 -19.17 -14.49
CA SER A 254 -5.86 -19.14 -13.26
C SER A 254 -6.52 -18.38 -12.10
N GLY A 255 -7.73 -17.84 -12.27
CA GLY A 255 -8.41 -17.07 -11.23
C GLY A 255 -8.96 -15.74 -11.74
N PHE A 256 -8.54 -14.64 -11.10
CA PHE A 256 -8.90 -13.28 -11.50
C PHE A 256 -7.65 -12.46 -11.75
N MET A 257 -7.62 -11.74 -12.87
CA MET A 257 -6.64 -10.71 -13.17
C MET A 257 -7.22 -9.35 -12.80
N LEU A 258 -6.51 -8.59 -11.98
CA LEU A 258 -6.97 -7.30 -11.48
C LEU A 258 -6.40 -6.15 -12.33
N LEU A 259 -7.25 -5.18 -12.64
CA LEU A 259 -6.96 -4.06 -13.53
C LEU A 259 -7.46 -2.75 -12.91
N ASP A 260 -6.64 -1.71 -12.98
CA ASP A 260 -7.01 -0.36 -12.60
C ASP A 260 -6.52 0.63 -13.66
N ALA A 261 -7.43 1.33 -14.33
CA ALA A 261 -7.12 2.27 -15.41
C ALA A 261 -6.95 3.73 -14.93
N THR A 262 -6.92 3.99 -13.63
CA THR A 262 -6.72 5.34 -13.09
C THR A 262 -5.26 5.79 -13.10
N SER A 263 -4.30 4.87 -13.18
CA SER A 263 -2.89 5.18 -13.47
C SER A 263 -2.54 4.76 -14.90
N LYS A 264 -1.83 5.64 -15.61
CA LYS A 264 -1.28 5.35 -16.95
C LYS A 264 -0.24 4.24 -16.91
N ASN A 265 0.50 4.15 -15.80
CA ASN A 265 1.62 3.23 -15.60
C ASN A 265 1.23 1.90 -14.96
N ALA A 266 -0.06 1.68 -14.67
CA ALA A 266 -0.54 0.41 -14.14
C ALA A 266 -0.45 -0.71 -15.19
N LEU A 267 -0.02 -1.89 -14.76
CA LEU A 267 -0.01 -3.12 -15.53
C LEU A 267 -1.06 -4.08 -14.97
N PRO A 268 -1.50 -5.10 -15.73
CA PRO A 268 -2.32 -6.16 -15.17
C PRO A 268 -1.66 -6.78 -13.92
N ASN A 269 -2.45 -6.93 -12.85
CA ASN A 269 -2.01 -7.37 -11.51
C ASN A 269 -0.98 -6.48 -10.80
N VAL A 270 -0.60 -5.32 -11.37
CA VAL A 270 0.21 -4.30 -10.70
C VAL A 270 -0.69 -3.10 -10.44
N LEU A 271 -1.51 -3.22 -9.40
CA LEU A 271 -2.46 -2.19 -9.00
C LEU A 271 -1.76 -1.02 -8.31
N PRO A 272 -2.25 0.22 -8.41
CA PRO A 272 -1.70 1.34 -7.65
C PRO A 272 -1.71 1.06 -6.13
N VAL A 273 -0.63 1.41 -5.42
CA VAL A 273 -0.44 1.11 -3.99
C VAL A 273 -1.63 1.49 -3.11
N ARG A 274 -2.31 2.60 -3.42
CA ARG A 274 -3.51 3.06 -2.71
C ARG A 274 -4.64 2.01 -2.62
N THR A 275 -4.69 1.04 -3.52
CA THR A 275 -5.70 -0.02 -3.59
C THR A 275 -5.28 -1.31 -2.86
N LEU A 276 -4.00 -1.46 -2.50
CA LEU A 276 -3.46 -2.66 -1.86
C LEU A 276 -3.81 -2.68 -0.37
N ASN A 277 -5.04 -3.10 -0.06
CA ASN A 277 -5.60 -3.06 1.28
C ASN A 277 -6.34 -4.37 1.63
N TRP A 278 -5.56 -5.45 1.69
CA TRP A 278 -5.97 -6.81 2.05
C TRP A 278 -6.95 -7.44 1.06
N VAL A 279 -8.24 -7.10 1.14
CA VAL A 279 -9.29 -7.73 0.34
C VAL A 279 -10.25 -6.72 -0.27
N GLY A 280 -10.74 -7.05 -1.46
CA GLY A 280 -11.82 -6.37 -2.17
C GLY A 280 -13.02 -7.29 -2.34
N ARG A 281 -14.11 -6.73 -2.84
CA ARG A 281 -15.37 -7.45 -3.03
C ARG A 281 -15.81 -7.40 -4.48
N LEU A 282 -15.65 -8.52 -5.19
CA LEU A 282 -16.10 -8.66 -6.58
C LEU A 282 -17.61 -8.83 -6.62
N ILE A 283 -18.26 -8.16 -7.59
CA ILE A 283 -19.69 -8.33 -7.85
C ILE A 283 -19.88 -8.94 -9.24
N GLN A 284 -20.45 -10.14 -9.28
CA GLN A 284 -20.74 -10.85 -10.52
C GLN A 284 -21.99 -10.29 -11.21
N GLN A 285 -22.19 -10.64 -12.48
CA GLN A 285 -23.34 -10.16 -13.25
C GLN A 285 -24.70 -10.63 -12.72
N ASP A 286 -24.73 -11.79 -12.06
CA ASP A 286 -25.91 -12.34 -11.39
C ASP A 286 -26.20 -11.68 -10.02
N GLY A 287 -25.34 -10.75 -9.59
CA GLY A 287 -25.43 -10.04 -8.31
C GLY A 287 -24.76 -10.76 -7.14
N SER A 288 -24.28 -12.00 -7.33
CA SER A 288 -23.50 -12.70 -6.32
C SER A 288 -22.13 -12.04 -6.12
N THR A 289 -21.51 -12.31 -4.97
CA THR A 289 -20.28 -11.62 -4.57
C THR A 289 -19.20 -12.57 -4.07
N VAL A 290 -17.94 -12.22 -4.36
CA VAL A 290 -16.76 -13.01 -4.01
C VAL A 290 -15.71 -12.11 -3.39
N GLU A 291 -15.05 -12.57 -2.33
CA GLU A 291 -13.88 -11.88 -1.78
C GLU A 291 -12.66 -12.07 -2.68
N ILE A 292 -11.92 -11.00 -2.93
CA ILE A 292 -10.72 -11.01 -3.77
C ILE A 292 -9.55 -10.51 -2.94
N ASP A 293 -8.48 -11.30 -2.91
CA ASP A 293 -7.20 -10.89 -2.37
C ASP A 293 -6.57 -9.80 -3.25
N LEU A 294 -6.31 -8.63 -2.65
CA LEU A 294 -5.70 -7.48 -3.31
C LEU A 294 -4.18 -7.45 -3.13
N MET A 295 -3.62 -8.32 -2.29
CA MET A 295 -2.21 -8.24 -1.91
C MET A 295 -1.31 -8.93 -2.94
N PRO A 296 -0.21 -8.29 -3.38
CA PRO A 296 0.72 -8.89 -4.32
C PRO A 296 1.42 -10.11 -3.72
N LYS A 297 1.57 -11.15 -4.53
CA LYS A 297 2.26 -12.41 -4.16
C LYS A 297 3.60 -12.59 -4.88
N THR A 298 3.83 -11.79 -5.91
CA THR A 298 5.06 -11.83 -6.70
C THR A 298 6.02 -10.74 -6.24
N SER A 299 7.30 -11.09 -6.16
CA SER A 299 8.34 -10.14 -5.84
C SER A 299 8.51 -9.11 -6.94
N SER A 300 8.38 -7.84 -6.57
CA SER A 300 8.93 -6.71 -7.31
C SER A 300 10.45 -6.73 -7.19
N LYS A 301 11.19 -6.27 -8.21
CA LYS A 301 12.66 -6.36 -8.22
C LYS A 301 13.32 -5.02 -8.51
N GLU A 302 14.45 -4.80 -7.85
CA GLU A 302 15.45 -3.78 -8.17
C GLU A 302 16.79 -4.47 -8.47
N VAL A 303 17.45 -4.09 -9.56
CA VAL A 303 18.73 -4.68 -9.97
C VAL A 303 19.72 -3.58 -10.34
N MET A 304 20.55 -3.23 -9.36
CA MET A 304 21.55 -2.18 -9.48
C MET A 304 22.93 -2.75 -9.78
N ASN A 305 23.51 -2.32 -10.90
CA ASN A 305 24.87 -2.62 -11.31
C ASN A 305 25.72 -1.35 -11.16
N ILE A 306 26.80 -1.43 -10.39
CA ILE A 306 27.72 -0.33 -10.15
C ILE A 306 29.10 -0.74 -10.61
N SER A 307 29.68 0.01 -11.54
CA SER A 307 31.06 -0.14 -11.97
C SER A 307 31.84 1.09 -11.53
N VAL A 308 32.86 0.90 -10.71
CA VAL A 308 33.59 2.00 -10.07
C VAL A 308 35.10 1.81 -10.18
N ALA A 309 35.81 2.92 -10.34
CA ALA A 309 37.26 3.00 -10.20
C ALA A 309 37.61 3.88 -9.00
N MET A 310 38.51 3.40 -8.16
CA MET A 310 39.04 4.12 -7.01
C MET A 310 40.44 4.64 -7.32
N ASP A 311 40.70 5.91 -6.96
CA ASP A 311 42.02 6.52 -7.09
C ASP A 311 42.87 6.36 -5.81
N LYS A 312 44.11 6.86 -5.85
CA LYS A 312 45.07 6.74 -4.74
C LYS A 312 44.70 7.62 -3.54
N ASP A 313 43.85 8.61 -3.73
CA ASP A 313 43.31 9.49 -2.68
C ASP A 313 42.00 8.93 -2.09
N GLY A 314 41.54 7.76 -2.57
CA GLY A 314 40.34 7.10 -2.10
C GLY A 314 39.04 7.70 -2.65
N LYS A 315 39.13 8.59 -3.64
CA LYS A 315 37.95 9.09 -4.37
C LYS A 315 37.53 8.05 -5.39
N ILE A 316 36.23 8.06 -5.69
CA ILE A 316 35.67 7.14 -6.67
C ILE A 316 34.97 7.88 -7.79
N SER A 317 35.07 7.31 -8.99
CA SER A 317 34.21 7.66 -10.13
C SER A 317 33.69 6.38 -10.77
N GLY A 318 32.46 6.42 -11.27
CA GLY A 318 31.81 5.21 -11.75
C GLY A 318 30.54 5.46 -12.55
N LYS A 319 29.92 4.35 -12.93
CA LYS A 319 28.61 4.31 -13.60
C LYS A 319 27.68 3.38 -12.86
N THR A 320 26.45 3.80 -12.71
CA THR A 320 25.34 3.01 -12.19
C THR A 320 24.37 2.72 -13.33
N ARG A 321 23.92 1.47 -13.40
CA ARG A 321 22.72 1.05 -14.15
C ARG A 321 21.78 0.39 -13.16
N ASP A 322 20.64 1.00 -12.91
CA ASP A 322 19.58 0.47 -12.08
C ASP A 322 18.37 0.06 -12.92
N GLN A 323 17.72 -1.03 -12.53
CA GLN A 323 16.58 -1.60 -13.24
C GLN A 323 15.46 -1.93 -12.27
N TYR A 324 14.28 -1.37 -12.56
CA TYR A 324 13.08 -1.53 -11.75
C TYR A 324 12.05 -2.37 -12.50
N PHE A 325 11.50 -3.38 -11.81
CA PHE A 325 10.49 -4.31 -12.32
C PHE A 325 9.16 -4.12 -11.58
N ASP A 326 8.06 -4.52 -12.21
CA ASP A 326 6.71 -4.60 -11.61
C ASP A 326 6.32 -3.35 -10.78
N TYR A 327 6.14 -3.50 -9.47
CA TYR A 327 5.77 -2.41 -8.57
C TYR A 327 6.86 -1.35 -8.41
N ASN A 328 8.14 -1.73 -8.46
CA ASN A 328 9.25 -0.78 -8.41
C ASN A 328 9.25 0.05 -9.69
N ALA A 329 9.01 -0.57 -10.85
CA ALA A 329 8.88 0.11 -12.13
C ALA A 329 7.67 1.06 -12.16
N HIS A 330 6.54 0.62 -11.60
CA HIS A 330 5.34 1.44 -11.47
C HIS A 330 5.61 2.67 -10.60
N ASN A 331 6.15 2.47 -9.39
CA ASN A 331 6.47 3.56 -8.47
C ASN A 331 7.50 4.53 -9.04
N PHE A 332 8.52 4.03 -9.75
CA PHE A 332 9.47 4.87 -10.46
C PHE A 332 8.74 5.79 -11.44
N ARG A 333 7.90 5.23 -12.32
CA ARG A 333 7.19 6.01 -13.36
C ARG A 333 6.25 7.03 -12.75
N GLU A 334 5.54 6.70 -11.68
CA GLU A 334 4.65 7.64 -10.98
C GLU A 334 5.43 8.80 -10.34
N ASN A 335 6.60 8.52 -9.74
CA ASN A 335 7.42 9.55 -9.09
C ASN A 335 8.23 10.39 -10.08
N TYR A 336 8.64 9.80 -11.21
CA TYR A 336 9.41 10.45 -12.26
C TYR A 336 8.51 11.31 -13.17
N ALA A 337 7.28 10.86 -13.44
CA ALA A 337 6.32 11.59 -14.26
C ALA A 337 6.07 13.01 -13.71
N GLY A 338 6.22 14.02 -14.58
CA GLY A 338 6.01 15.41 -14.21
C GLY A 338 7.13 16.05 -13.38
N THR A 339 8.21 15.33 -13.05
CA THR A 339 9.42 15.89 -12.42
C THR A 339 10.44 16.27 -13.51
N SER A 340 11.16 17.39 -13.35
CA SER A 340 12.29 17.71 -14.23
C SER A 340 13.48 16.79 -13.95
N LYS A 341 14.32 16.57 -14.97
CA LYS A 341 15.52 15.75 -14.83
C LYS A 341 16.42 16.26 -13.70
N GLU A 342 16.60 17.57 -13.58
CA GLU A 342 17.45 18.22 -12.57
C GLU A 342 16.91 18.01 -11.17
N SER A 343 15.60 18.22 -10.96
CA SER A 343 14.98 17.99 -9.64
C SER A 343 15.03 16.53 -9.23
N TYR A 344 14.96 15.62 -10.20
CA TYR A 344 15.10 14.20 -9.92
C TYR A 344 16.55 13.82 -9.56
N ILE A 345 17.55 14.37 -10.25
CA ILE A 345 18.97 14.22 -9.89
C ILE A 345 19.23 14.71 -8.46
N GLU A 346 18.72 15.89 -8.09
CA GLU A 346 18.85 16.41 -6.72
C GLU A 346 18.24 15.47 -5.66
N LYS A 347 17.11 14.83 -5.97
CA LYS A 347 16.49 13.82 -5.09
C LYS A 347 17.40 12.60 -4.93
N LEU A 348 18.01 12.12 -6.02
CA LEU A 348 18.96 11.00 -5.98
C LEU A 348 20.22 11.33 -5.20
N GLU A 349 20.84 12.48 -5.42
CA GLU A 349 22.05 12.92 -4.68
C GLU A 349 21.76 13.12 -3.18
N LYS A 350 20.54 13.58 -2.85
CA LYS A 350 20.09 13.66 -1.46
C LYS A 350 19.88 12.29 -0.82
N TYR A 351 19.40 11.32 -1.59
CA TYR A 351 19.21 9.94 -1.14
C TYR A 351 20.56 9.24 -0.93
N TYR A 352 21.41 9.27 -1.96
CA TYR A 352 22.78 8.75 -1.94
C TYR A 352 23.77 9.84 -1.53
N LYS A 353 23.78 10.16 -0.23
CA LYS A 353 24.59 11.27 0.30
C LYS A 353 26.05 11.22 -0.17
N GLY A 354 26.51 12.30 -0.78
CA GLY A 354 27.91 12.53 -1.12
C GLY A 354 28.30 12.15 -2.56
N ILE A 355 27.38 11.59 -3.36
CA ILE A 355 27.59 11.46 -4.81
C ILE A 355 27.27 12.76 -5.53
N GLU A 356 27.99 13.03 -6.61
CA GLU A 356 27.63 14.03 -7.63
C GLU A 356 27.31 13.27 -8.93
N ILE A 357 26.13 13.51 -9.50
CA ILE A 357 25.60 12.78 -10.65
C ILE A 357 25.82 13.54 -11.96
N SER A 358 26.19 12.81 -13.00
CA SER A 358 26.31 13.30 -14.38
C SER A 358 25.80 12.26 -15.38
N GLU A 359 25.65 12.64 -16.65
CA GLU A 359 25.22 11.73 -17.74
C GLU A 359 23.90 10.96 -17.47
N TYR A 360 23.00 11.52 -16.66
CA TYR A 360 21.77 10.83 -16.26
C TYR A 360 20.82 10.58 -17.44
N THR A 361 20.36 9.35 -17.60
CA THR A 361 19.41 8.92 -18.62
C THR A 361 18.42 7.89 -18.08
N VAL A 362 17.20 7.90 -18.63
CA VAL A 362 16.15 6.92 -18.31
C VAL A 362 15.69 6.25 -19.60
N HIS A 363 15.66 4.92 -19.60
CA HIS A 363 15.16 4.10 -20.70
C HIS A 363 13.84 3.43 -20.30
N ASN A 364 12.99 3.17 -21.29
CA ASN A 364 11.69 2.50 -21.14
C ASN A 364 10.70 3.20 -20.18
N GLU A 365 10.85 4.51 -19.94
CA GLU A 365 9.95 5.30 -19.08
C GLU A 365 8.46 5.12 -19.46
N LYS A 366 8.17 4.98 -20.76
CA LYS A 366 6.81 4.85 -21.32
C LYS A 366 6.48 3.44 -21.84
N ASP A 367 7.49 2.57 -21.98
CA ASP A 367 7.30 1.19 -22.45
C ASP A 367 7.06 0.26 -21.25
N LEU A 368 5.79 0.07 -20.89
CA LEU A 368 5.40 -0.74 -19.74
C LEU A 368 5.70 -2.23 -19.89
N SER A 369 6.01 -2.71 -21.10
CA SER A 369 6.38 -4.11 -21.34
C SER A 369 7.80 -4.44 -20.87
N LYS A 370 8.60 -3.41 -20.54
CA LYS A 370 9.98 -3.52 -20.11
C LYS A 370 10.19 -2.90 -18.73
N PRO A 371 11.21 -3.37 -17.98
CA PRO A 371 11.64 -2.68 -16.78
C PRO A 371 12.09 -1.26 -17.12
N VAL A 372 11.87 -0.35 -16.18
CA VAL A 372 12.50 0.97 -16.27
C VAL A 372 13.98 0.79 -15.98
N MET A 373 14.82 1.52 -16.72
CA MET A 373 16.25 1.49 -16.51
C MET A 373 16.77 2.91 -16.35
N GLU A 374 17.44 3.15 -15.24
CA GLU A 374 18.09 4.41 -14.90
C GLU A 374 19.61 4.23 -15.05
N GLU A 375 20.28 5.11 -15.80
CA GLU A 375 21.72 5.06 -15.99
C GLU A 375 22.34 6.43 -15.69
N TYR A 376 23.41 6.46 -14.90
CA TYR A 376 24.14 7.68 -14.60
C TYR A 376 25.60 7.43 -14.28
N SER A 377 26.42 8.44 -14.56
CA SER A 377 27.81 8.53 -14.09
C SER A 377 27.83 9.27 -12.75
N PHE A 378 28.75 8.93 -11.86
CA PHE A 378 28.88 9.60 -10.56
C PHE A 378 30.34 9.75 -10.12
N THR A 379 30.57 10.74 -9.24
CA THR A 379 31.79 10.86 -8.44
C THR A 379 31.42 10.86 -6.95
N HIS A 380 32.33 10.42 -6.09
CA HIS A 380 32.16 10.53 -4.63
C HIS A 380 33.52 10.71 -3.96
N ASN A 381 33.69 11.81 -3.24
CA ASN A 381 34.99 12.21 -2.69
C ASN A 381 35.26 11.69 -1.27
N ASN A 382 34.21 11.33 -0.52
CA ASN A 382 34.32 10.97 0.91
C ASN A 382 33.81 9.54 1.22
N VAL A 383 33.98 8.59 0.29
CA VAL A 383 33.45 7.22 0.46
C VAL A 383 34.42 6.31 1.25
N SER A 384 35.66 6.76 1.38
CA SER A 384 36.75 5.99 1.97
C SER A 384 37.57 6.85 2.92
N ASP A 385 38.26 6.19 3.84
CA ASP A 385 39.22 6.79 4.75
C ASP A 385 40.62 6.36 4.32
N VAL A 386 41.48 7.31 3.97
CA VAL A 386 42.90 7.07 3.66
C VAL A 386 43.74 7.37 4.89
N ILE A 387 44.38 6.34 5.45
CA ILE A 387 45.18 6.44 6.68
C ILE A 387 46.53 5.78 6.43
N GLY A 388 47.58 6.59 6.30
CA GLY A 388 48.94 6.11 6.03
C GLY A 388 49.04 5.43 4.66
N ASP A 389 49.41 4.15 4.66
CA ASP A 389 49.52 3.31 3.46
C ASP A 389 48.26 2.48 3.15
N LYS A 390 47.13 2.79 3.82
CA LYS A 390 45.89 2.02 3.74
C LYS A 390 44.68 2.85 3.34
N ILE A 391 43.75 2.20 2.62
CA ILE A 391 42.43 2.75 2.27
C ILE A 391 41.36 1.84 2.86
N TYR A 392 40.41 2.42 3.59
CA TYR A 392 39.29 1.74 4.23
C TYR A 392 37.97 2.20 3.60
N PHE A 393 37.14 1.28 3.12
CA PHE A 393 35.83 1.64 2.54
C PHE A 393 34.86 0.47 2.58
N SER A 394 33.55 0.76 2.56
CA SER A 394 32.54 -0.30 2.46
C SER A 394 32.44 -0.78 1.00
N PRO A 395 32.39 -2.10 0.74
CA PRO A 395 32.08 -2.65 -0.58
C PRO A 395 30.76 -2.18 -1.19
N MET A 396 29.80 -1.78 -0.36
CA MET A 396 28.51 -1.23 -0.79
C MET A 396 28.60 0.25 -1.16
N LEU A 397 29.74 0.92 -0.92
CA LEU A 397 29.96 2.33 -1.25
C LEU A 397 28.85 3.22 -0.66
N PHE A 398 28.09 3.91 -1.52
CA PHE A 398 26.99 4.81 -1.14
C PHE A 398 25.62 4.10 -1.01
N THR A 399 25.52 2.79 -1.29
CA THR A 399 24.25 2.03 -1.21
C THR A 399 24.02 1.34 0.14
N VAL A 400 24.82 1.68 1.15
CA VAL A 400 24.64 1.19 2.53
C VAL A 400 23.30 1.70 3.09
N THR A 401 22.55 0.79 3.71
CA THR A 401 21.31 1.14 4.42
C THR A 401 21.64 2.05 5.60
N ALA A 402 21.09 3.27 5.61
CA ALA A 402 21.51 4.33 6.53
C ALA A 402 21.23 4.03 8.01
N SER A 403 20.09 3.40 8.33
CA SER A 403 19.76 3.01 9.70
C SER A 403 18.69 1.94 9.74
N ASN A 404 18.64 1.18 10.83
CA ASN A 404 17.59 0.20 11.06
C ASN A 404 16.24 0.92 11.23
N PRO A 405 15.22 0.64 10.41
CA PRO A 405 13.91 1.26 10.57
C PRO A 405 13.14 0.71 11.78
N PHE A 406 13.52 -0.44 12.31
CA PHE A 406 12.87 -1.11 13.44
C PHE A 406 13.63 -0.79 14.74
N LYS A 407 13.26 0.32 15.39
CA LYS A 407 13.96 0.83 16.58
C LYS A 407 13.24 0.54 17.89
N ASP A 408 11.93 0.32 17.84
CA ASP A 408 11.11 0.11 19.03
C ASP A 408 11.47 -1.19 19.75
N ASP A 409 11.27 -1.25 21.06
CA ASP A 409 11.55 -2.45 21.87
C ASP A 409 10.45 -3.50 21.77
N THR A 410 9.23 -3.06 21.47
CA THR A 410 8.06 -3.91 21.31
C THR A 410 7.24 -3.42 20.14
N ARG A 411 6.48 -4.33 19.53
CA ARG A 411 5.64 -4.05 18.38
C ARG A 411 4.20 -4.43 18.65
N GLU A 412 3.27 -3.51 18.40
CA GLU A 412 1.84 -3.74 18.61
C GLU A 412 1.13 -4.16 17.31
N TYR A 413 1.61 -3.70 16.14
CA TYR A 413 0.98 -3.93 14.84
C TYR A 413 1.84 -4.74 13.86
N PRO A 414 1.23 -5.44 12.89
CA PRO A 414 1.95 -6.05 11.78
C PRO A 414 2.87 -5.07 11.03
N ILE A 415 3.82 -5.63 10.29
CA ILE A 415 4.73 -4.89 9.42
C ILE A 415 4.20 -5.03 7.99
N GLU A 416 3.85 -3.92 7.35
CA GLU A 416 3.33 -3.87 5.98
C GLU A 416 4.39 -3.34 5.01
N PHE A 417 5.05 -4.24 4.27
CA PHE A 417 5.97 -3.91 3.18
C PHE A 417 5.26 -3.54 1.87
N VAL A 418 3.92 -3.63 1.83
CA VAL A 418 3.04 -3.33 0.69
C VAL A 418 3.08 -4.40 -0.41
N PHE A 419 4.27 -4.85 -0.81
CA PHE A 419 4.47 -5.96 -1.75
C PHE A 419 5.78 -6.71 -1.44
N PRO A 420 5.89 -7.99 -1.81
CA PRO A 420 7.17 -8.70 -1.75
C PRO A 420 8.21 -8.02 -2.65
N GLN A 421 9.46 -7.97 -2.20
CA GLN A 421 10.54 -7.25 -2.88
C GLN A 421 11.85 -8.01 -2.86
N GLN A 422 12.65 -7.81 -3.90
CA GLN A 422 14.01 -8.34 -4.02
C GLN A 422 14.93 -7.28 -4.62
N ASP A 423 15.96 -6.93 -3.86
CA ASP A 423 16.98 -5.97 -4.29
C ASP A 423 18.28 -6.72 -4.56
N ARG A 424 18.87 -6.48 -5.73
CA ARG A 424 20.16 -7.05 -6.13
C ARG A 424 21.16 -5.95 -6.41
N TYR A 425 22.27 -5.98 -5.69
CA TYR A 425 23.41 -5.11 -5.94
C TYR A 425 24.57 -5.92 -6.52
N MET A 426 25.11 -5.46 -7.64
CA MET A 426 26.32 -5.99 -8.27
C MET A 426 27.33 -4.85 -8.37
N VAL A 427 28.32 -4.85 -7.49
CA VAL A 427 29.32 -3.77 -7.39
C VAL A 427 30.68 -4.30 -7.84
N ASN A 428 31.23 -3.70 -8.88
CA ASN A 428 32.54 -4.00 -9.43
C ASN A 428 33.48 -2.82 -9.15
N ILE A 429 34.46 -3.03 -8.28
CA ILE A 429 35.43 -2.02 -7.86
C ILE A 429 36.79 -2.33 -8.46
N THR A 430 37.31 -1.41 -9.28
CA THR A 430 38.72 -1.42 -9.70
C THR A 430 39.56 -0.71 -8.64
N ILE A 431 40.51 -1.43 -8.05
CA ILE A 431 41.40 -0.89 -7.00
C ILE A 431 42.51 -0.02 -7.64
N PRO A 432 43.00 1.01 -6.95
CA PRO A 432 44.06 1.88 -7.47
C PRO A 432 45.37 1.13 -7.73
N GLU A 433 46.09 1.51 -8.77
CA GLU A 433 47.41 0.96 -9.07
C GLU A 433 48.38 1.09 -7.87
N GLY A 434 49.14 0.03 -7.63
CA GLY A 434 50.08 -0.03 -6.51
C GLY A 434 49.43 -0.33 -5.16
N TYR A 435 48.16 -0.74 -5.14
CA TYR A 435 47.49 -1.27 -3.95
C TYR A 435 47.13 -2.75 -4.15
N LYS A 436 47.07 -3.48 -3.04
CA LYS A 436 46.55 -4.85 -2.97
C LYS A 436 45.51 -4.94 -1.85
N VAL A 437 44.62 -5.91 -1.98
CA VAL A 437 43.64 -6.21 -0.93
C VAL A 437 44.36 -6.85 0.26
N GLU A 438 44.32 -6.20 1.42
CA GLU A 438 44.85 -6.72 2.68
C GLU A 438 43.78 -7.52 3.44
N SER A 439 42.53 -7.03 3.43
CA SER A 439 41.40 -7.67 4.12
C SER A 439 40.10 -7.49 3.34
N LEU A 440 39.27 -8.53 3.35
CA LEU A 440 37.91 -8.54 2.81
C LEU A 440 36.92 -9.00 3.86
N PRO A 441 35.70 -8.43 3.86
CA PRO A 441 34.54 -9.03 4.51
C PRO A 441 34.36 -10.50 4.11
N LYS A 442 33.96 -11.35 5.06
CA LYS A 442 33.61 -12.75 4.74
C LYS A 442 32.22 -12.81 4.11
N PRO A 443 31.94 -13.74 3.17
CA PRO A 443 30.58 -13.94 2.68
C PRO A 443 29.66 -14.37 3.82
N VAL A 444 28.38 -14.00 3.75
CA VAL A 444 27.36 -14.43 4.72
C VAL A 444 26.02 -14.67 4.03
N THR A 445 25.24 -15.57 4.61
CA THR A 445 23.81 -15.73 4.30
C THR A 445 23.05 -15.64 5.61
N LEU A 446 22.12 -14.69 5.69
CA LEU A 446 21.15 -14.56 6.76
C LEU A 446 19.79 -14.99 6.20
N MET A 447 19.05 -15.79 6.98
CA MET A 447 17.69 -16.20 6.64
C MET A 447 16.82 -16.01 7.87
N MET A 448 15.63 -15.46 7.67
CA MET A 448 14.58 -15.47 8.67
C MET A 448 13.80 -16.79 8.60
N GLU A 449 13.15 -17.13 9.70
CA GLU A 449 12.14 -18.18 9.76
C GLU A 449 11.04 -18.01 8.69
N GLU A 450 10.41 -19.13 8.32
CA GLU A 450 9.31 -19.18 7.32
C GLU A 450 9.63 -18.55 5.95
N GLY A 451 10.93 -18.33 5.68
CA GLY A 451 11.39 -17.66 4.47
C GLY A 451 10.94 -16.19 4.37
N ILE A 452 10.66 -15.52 5.49
CA ILE A 452 10.15 -14.13 5.50
C ILE A 452 11.11 -13.18 4.80
N GLY A 453 12.38 -13.27 5.18
CA GLY A 453 13.45 -12.43 4.67
C GLY A 453 14.73 -13.20 4.46
N SER A 454 15.53 -12.74 3.50
CA SER A 454 16.79 -13.35 3.12
C SER A 454 17.81 -12.26 2.78
N PHE A 455 19.06 -12.44 3.22
CA PHE A 455 20.15 -11.55 2.86
C PHE A 455 21.39 -12.37 2.54
N LYS A 456 21.86 -12.30 1.30
CA LYS A 456 23.05 -12.98 0.81
C LYS A 456 24.07 -11.94 0.41
N TYR A 457 25.25 -12.05 0.99
CA TYR A 457 26.38 -11.17 0.73
C TYR A 457 27.56 -12.02 0.31
N ASN A 458 27.99 -11.88 -0.94
CA ASN A 458 29.13 -12.59 -1.49
C ASN A 458 30.13 -11.60 -2.09
N ILE A 459 31.37 -11.69 -1.65
CA ILE A 459 32.45 -10.81 -2.10
C ILE A 459 33.67 -11.62 -2.47
N VAL A 460 34.26 -11.30 -3.61
CA VAL A 460 35.48 -11.93 -4.11
C VAL A 460 36.43 -10.85 -4.60
N SER A 461 37.73 -11.10 -4.45
CA SER A 461 38.76 -10.30 -5.11
C SER A 461 39.57 -11.18 -6.04
N LYS A 462 39.81 -10.66 -7.24
CA LYS A 462 40.65 -11.29 -8.25
C LYS A 462 41.40 -10.19 -8.98
N ASP A 463 42.71 -10.36 -9.11
CA ASP A 463 43.60 -9.38 -9.74
C ASP A 463 43.42 -7.99 -9.08
N ASN A 464 43.19 -6.94 -9.88
CA ASN A 464 42.93 -5.58 -9.40
C ASN A 464 41.43 -5.26 -9.27
N GLN A 465 40.58 -6.27 -9.11
CA GLN A 465 39.14 -6.09 -8.97
C GLN A 465 38.61 -6.71 -7.68
N VAL A 466 37.62 -6.02 -7.10
CA VAL A 466 36.73 -6.57 -6.09
C VAL A 466 35.32 -6.62 -6.67
N GLN A 467 34.68 -7.77 -6.56
CA GLN A 467 33.30 -7.98 -7.02
C GLN A 467 32.44 -8.34 -5.82
N LEU A 468 31.41 -7.56 -5.60
CA LEU A 468 30.39 -7.77 -4.58
C LEU A 468 29.06 -8.11 -5.26
N SER A 469 28.41 -9.17 -4.77
CA SER A 469 27.01 -9.48 -5.05
C SER A 469 26.23 -9.51 -3.75
N VAL A 470 25.18 -8.70 -3.68
CA VAL A 470 24.23 -8.68 -2.57
C VAL A 470 22.84 -8.97 -3.10
N ILE A 471 22.11 -9.86 -2.42
CA ILE A 471 20.70 -10.14 -2.66
C ILE A 471 19.97 -9.97 -1.34
N TYR A 472 18.96 -9.11 -1.32
CA TYR A 472 18.06 -8.92 -0.20
C TYR A 472 16.64 -9.27 -0.66
N ASP A 473 15.93 -10.07 0.11
CA ASP A 473 14.56 -10.50 -0.16
C ASP A 473 13.66 -10.22 1.04
N ILE A 474 12.44 -9.77 0.77
CA ILE A 474 11.28 -9.86 1.67
C ILE A 474 10.15 -10.50 0.87
N ASN A 475 9.73 -11.70 1.26
CA ASN A 475 8.85 -12.53 0.44
C ASN A 475 7.35 -12.32 0.71
N TYR A 476 7.01 -11.50 1.72
CA TYR A 476 5.62 -11.24 2.12
C TYR A 476 5.32 -9.75 2.15
N ALA A 477 4.15 -9.36 1.61
CA ALA A 477 3.65 -7.98 1.69
C ALA A 477 3.32 -7.54 3.12
N THR A 478 3.05 -8.50 4.01
CA THR A 478 2.73 -8.25 5.42
C THR A 478 3.34 -9.35 6.29
N VAL A 479 3.94 -8.95 7.41
CA VAL A 479 4.59 -9.84 8.38
C VAL A 479 3.94 -9.65 9.75
N SER A 480 3.61 -10.75 10.44
CA SER A 480 3.05 -10.70 11.79
C SER A 480 3.99 -9.99 12.75
N LYS A 481 3.43 -9.29 13.74
CA LYS A 481 4.21 -8.68 14.83
C LYS A 481 5.01 -9.70 15.64
N ASP A 482 4.61 -10.97 15.63
CA ASP A 482 5.29 -12.05 16.36
C ASP A 482 6.73 -12.28 15.85
N TYR A 483 7.02 -11.87 14.61
CA TYR A 483 8.36 -11.93 14.01
C TYR A 483 9.14 -10.61 14.14
N TYR A 484 8.69 -9.67 14.97
CA TYR A 484 9.30 -8.37 15.06
C TYR A 484 10.75 -8.41 15.56
N ASP A 485 11.02 -9.18 16.62
CA ASP A 485 12.35 -9.24 17.23
C ASP A 485 13.38 -9.84 16.26
N THR A 486 13.00 -10.91 15.56
CA THR A 486 13.83 -11.56 14.54
C THR A 486 14.02 -10.67 13.31
N LEU A 487 12.99 -9.93 12.88
CA LEU A 487 13.08 -8.94 11.81
C LEU A 487 14.03 -7.79 12.18
N LYS A 488 13.91 -7.27 13.40
CA LYS A 488 14.77 -6.20 13.92
C LYS A 488 16.24 -6.63 13.94
N ASP A 489 16.53 -7.82 14.46
CA ASP A 489 17.87 -8.41 14.49
C ASP A 489 18.40 -8.70 13.07
N PHE A 490 17.56 -9.23 12.17
CA PHE A 490 17.91 -9.45 10.77
C PHE A 490 18.36 -8.17 10.07
N PHE A 491 17.58 -7.09 10.18
CA PHE A 491 17.95 -5.78 9.64
C PHE A 491 19.22 -5.22 10.29
N GLN A 492 19.38 -5.41 11.61
CA GLN A 492 20.57 -4.96 12.33
C GLN A 492 21.84 -5.65 11.81
N LYS A 493 21.84 -6.98 11.74
CA LYS A 493 22.96 -7.79 11.21
C LYS A 493 23.24 -7.49 9.74
N MET A 494 22.19 -7.29 8.95
CA MET A 494 22.33 -6.87 7.55
C MET A 494 23.05 -5.53 7.45
N ILE A 495 22.64 -4.53 8.22
CA ILE A 495 23.23 -3.18 8.20
C ILE A 495 24.68 -3.22 8.70
N GLU A 496 24.96 -3.94 9.78
CA GLU A 496 26.33 -4.17 10.26
C GLU A 496 27.19 -4.78 9.17
N LYS A 497 26.66 -5.79 8.46
CA LYS A 497 27.37 -6.44 7.36
C LYS A 497 27.65 -5.50 6.19
N GLN A 498 26.69 -4.67 5.81
CA GLN A 498 26.86 -3.66 4.76
C GLN A 498 27.92 -2.60 5.14
N ASN A 499 28.15 -2.37 6.44
CA ASN A 499 29.13 -1.40 6.94
C ASN A 499 30.55 -1.96 7.10
N GLU A 500 30.75 -3.28 7.00
CA GLU A 500 32.09 -3.87 7.03
C GLU A 500 32.98 -3.29 5.92
N LYS A 501 34.27 -3.12 6.23
CA LYS A 501 35.21 -2.42 5.36
C LYS A 501 36.14 -3.40 4.65
N ILE A 502 36.47 -3.10 3.39
CA ILE A 502 37.69 -3.57 2.73
C ILE A 502 38.85 -2.75 3.28
N ILE A 503 40.01 -3.39 3.40
CA ILE A 503 41.28 -2.70 3.62
C ILE A 503 42.16 -2.96 2.41
N LEU A 504 42.52 -1.89 1.69
CA LEU A 504 43.59 -1.92 0.71
C LEU A 504 44.87 -1.45 1.35
N LYS A 505 46.00 -2.06 0.97
CA LYS A 505 47.34 -1.66 1.42
C LYS A 505 48.22 -1.39 0.21
N LYS A 506 48.98 -0.30 0.26
CA LYS A 506 49.99 0.03 -0.74
C LYS A 506 51.01 -1.12 -0.82
N ALA A 507 51.21 -1.65 -2.02
CA ALA A 507 51.90 -2.91 -2.29
C ALA A 507 53.38 -2.87 -1.90
#